data_AF-A0AAE7BUE6-F1
#
_entry.id   AF-A0AAE7BUE6-F1
#
_cell.length_a   1.000
_cell.length_b   1.000
_cell.length_c   1.000
_cell.angle_alpha   90.00
_cell.angle_beta   90.00
_cell.angle_gamma   90.00
#
_symmetry.space_group_name_H-M   'P 1'
#
loop_
_entity.id
_entity.type
_entity.pdbx_description
1 polymer ?
#
loop_
_entity_poly.entity_id
_entity_poly.type
_entity_poly.pdbx_seq_one_letter_code
_entity_poly.pdbx_strand_id
1 'polypeptide(L)' 'MTKEIIEKLADLEHEQWVKWSKSVAHEVSLERRERWQAYWIPYSALSEEIKEQDRVWARKVLEVIENGTE' A
#
# COMPACT_ATOMS: atom_id res chain seq x y z
N MET A 1 14.34 -6.11 12.85
CA MET A 1 13.04 -6.77 13.04
C MET A 1 11.86 -5.86 12.72
N THR A 2 11.56 -4.79 13.48
CA THR A 2 10.38 -3.94 13.23
C THR A 2 10.37 -3.29 11.84
N LYS A 3 11.53 -2.77 11.38
CA LYS A 3 11.63 -2.15 10.04
C LYS A 3 11.36 -3.13 8.90
N GLU A 4 11.86 -4.37 8.98
CA GLU A 4 11.62 -5.40 7.94
C GLU A 4 10.17 -5.84 7.89
N ILE A 5 9.50 -5.95 9.05
CA ILE A 5 8.07 -6.28 9.11
C ILE A 5 7.24 -5.14 8.51
N ILE A 6 7.58 -3.89 8.82
CA ILE A 6 6.93 -2.71 8.22
C ILE A 6 7.04 -2.75 6.69
N GLU A 7 8.22 -3.02 6.14
CA GLU A 7 8.39 -3.09 4.67
C GLU A 7 7.58 -4.23 4.05
N LYS A 8 7.52 -5.41 4.69
CA LYS A 8 6.71 -6.54 4.20
C LYS A 8 5.21 -6.25 4.24
N LEU A 9 4.74 -5.60 5.29
CA LEU A 9 3.34 -5.20 5.43
C LEU A 9 2.98 -4.08 4.44
N ALA A 10 3.89 -3.13 4.21
CA ALA A 10 3.71 -2.06 3.23
C ALA A 10 3.65 -2.61 1.79
N ASP A 11 4.54 -3.55 1.45
CA ASP A 11 4.50 -4.25 0.15
C ASP A 11 3.17 -5.01 -0.03
N LEU A 12 2.71 -5.71 1.02
CA LEU A 12 1.43 -6.41 0.98
C LEU A 12 0.23 -5.45 0.82
N GLU A 13 0.24 -4.30 1.51
CA GLU A 13 -0.78 -3.25 1.35
C GLU A 13 -0.79 -2.72 -0.09
N HIS A 14 0.38 -2.45 -0.65
CA HIS A 14 0.52 -1.99 -2.03
C HIS A 14 -0.02 -3.04 -3.01
N GLU A 15 0.30 -4.32 -2.83
CA GLU A 15 -0.27 -5.39 -3.64
C GLU A 15 -1.81 -5.43 -3.59
N GLN A 16 -2.38 -5.27 -2.39
CA GLN A 16 -3.83 -5.22 -2.21
C GLN A 16 -4.43 -4.02 -2.93
N TRP A 17 -3.84 -2.84 -2.75
CA TRP A 17 -4.28 -1.61 -3.41
C TRP A 17 -4.17 -1.72 -4.93
N VAL A 18 -3.09 -2.27 -5.49
CA VAL A 18 -2.94 -2.48 -6.95
C VAL A 18 -4.03 -3.41 -7.49
N LYS A 19 -4.30 -4.53 -6.80
CA LYS A 19 -5.35 -5.48 -7.22
C LYS A 19 -6.73 -4.82 -7.20
N TRP A 20 -7.07 -4.16 -6.09
CA TRP A 20 -8.36 -3.48 -5.95
C TRP A 20 -8.50 -2.32 -6.95
N SER A 21 -7.52 -1.43 -7.03
CA SER A 21 -7.57 -0.24 -7.89
C SER A 21 -7.69 -0.61 -9.37
N LYS A 22 -7.05 -1.69 -9.83
CA LYS A 22 -7.25 -2.24 -11.19
C LYS A 22 -8.67 -2.72 -11.42
N SER A 23 -9.27 -3.41 -10.45
CA SER A 23 -10.63 -3.96 -10.58
C SER A 23 -11.70 -2.86 -10.74
N VAL A 24 -11.56 -1.76 -9.99
CA VAL A 24 -12.51 -0.64 -10.02
C VAL A 24 -12.08 0.51 -10.94
N ALA A 25 -10.97 0.35 -11.68
CA ALA A 25 -10.41 1.40 -12.53
C ALA A 25 -11.41 1.92 -13.57
N HIS A 26 -12.30 1.04 -14.06
CA HIS A 26 -13.31 1.38 -15.05
C HIS A 26 -14.42 2.31 -14.50
N GLU A 27 -14.59 2.35 -13.17
CA GLU A 27 -15.64 3.11 -12.47
C GLU A 27 -15.19 4.53 -12.08
N VAL A 28 -13.89 4.84 -12.16
CA VAL A 28 -13.35 6.16 -11.84
C VAL A 28 -13.08 7.01 -13.09
N SER A 29 -12.94 8.32 -12.90
CA SER A 29 -12.59 9.26 -13.98
C SER A 29 -11.26 8.89 -14.65
N LEU A 30 -11.11 9.28 -15.92
CA LEU A 30 -9.91 9.03 -16.70
C LEU A 30 -8.66 9.59 -16.01
N GLU A 31 -8.72 10.84 -15.56
CA GLU A 31 -7.61 11.50 -14.83
C GLU A 31 -7.18 10.70 -13.58
N ARG A 32 -8.15 10.21 -12.80
CA ARG A 32 -7.84 9.41 -11.60
C ARG A 32 -7.20 8.08 -11.98
N ARG A 33 -7.70 7.42 -13.02
CA ARG A 33 -7.17 6.17 -13.53
C ARG A 33 -5.74 6.32 -14.02
N GLU A 34 -5.45 7.34 -14.81
CA GLU A 34 -4.11 7.63 -15.34
C GLU A 34 -3.12 7.86 -14.20
N ARG A 35 -3.54 8.58 -13.15
CA ARG A 35 -2.72 8.75 -11.96
C ARG A 35 -2.45 7.44 -11.22
N TRP A 36 -3.46 6.56 -11.07
CA TRP A 36 -3.27 5.26 -10.43
C TRP A 36 -2.34 4.34 -11.22
N GLN A 37 -2.43 4.37 -12.55
CA GLN A 37 -1.57 3.58 -13.45
C GLN A 37 -0.09 3.84 -13.22
N ALA A 38 0.31 5.07 -12.87
CA ALA A 38 1.70 5.40 -12.55
C ALA A 38 2.24 4.62 -11.33
N TYR A 39 1.36 4.15 -10.44
CA TYR A 39 1.72 3.40 -9.23
C TYR A 39 1.46 1.89 -9.36
N TRP A 40 0.93 1.41 -10.50
CA TRP A 40 0.73 -0.02 -10.75
C TRP A 40 2.02 -0.78 -11.13
N ILE A 41 3.08 -0.49 -10.39
CA ILE A 41 4.42 -1.07 -10.52
C ILE A 41 4.77 -1.81 -9.22
N PRO A 42 5.82 -2.66 -9.19
CA PRO A 42 6.25 -3.31 -7.96
C PRO A 42 6.58 -2.31 -6.84
N TYR A 43 6.22 -2.62 -5.59
CA TYR A 43 6.48 -1.76 -4.42
C TYR A 43 7.95 -1.32 -4.35
N SER A 44 8.88 -2.24 -4.63
CA SER A 44 10.32 -1.97 -4.64
C SER A 44 10.74 -0.84 -5.61
N ALA A 45 9.96 -0.60 -6.66
CA ALA A 45 10.22 0.42 -7.68
C ALA A 45 9.55 1.78 -7.39
N LEU A 46 8.74 1.89 -6.33
CA LEU A 46 8.16 3.15 -5.89
C LEU A 46 9.22 4.07 -5.28
N SER A 47 8.96 5.38 -5.32
CA SER A 47 9.75 6.35 -4.56
C SER A 47 9.49 6.19 -3.06
N GLU A 48 10.46 6.59 -2.23
CA GLU A 48 10.34 6.49 -0.77
C GLU A 48 9.18 7.30 -0.20
N GLU A 49 8.80 8.41 -0.84
CA GLU A 49 7.64 9.22 -0.47
C GLU A 49 6.32 8.46 -0.69
N ILE A 50 6.19 7.72 -1.79
CA ILE A 50 4.99 6.92 -2.05
C ILE A 50 4.95 5.71 -1.13
N LYS A 51 6.08 5.01 -0.94
CA LYS A 51 6.17 3.89 0.01
C LYS A 51 5.77 4.29 1.43
N GLU A 52 6.05 5.53 1.84
CA GLU A 52 5.66 6.01 3.17
C GLU A 52 4.13 5.98 3.37
N GLN A 53 3.33 6.14 2.32
CA GLN A 53 1.87 6.02 2.42
C GLN A 53 1.46 4.59 2.79
N ASP A 54 2.10 3.58 2.22
CA ASP A 54 1.87 2.16 2.55
C ASP A 54 2.42 1.83 3.95
N ARG A 55 3.59 2.37 4.31
CA ARG A 55 4.18 2.18 5.66
C ARG A 55 3.31 2.72 6.78
N VAL A 56 2.56 3.79 6.54
CA VAL A 56 1.59 4.31 7.53
C VAL A 56 0.54 3.25 7.85
N TRP A 57 0.04 2.52 6.85
CA TRP A 57 -0.91 1.42 7.08
C TRP A 57 -0.25 0.21 7.74
N ALA A 58 0.99 -0.12 7.35
CA ALA A 58 1.76 -1.16 8.03
C ALA A 58 1.91 -0.89 9.54
N ARG A 59 2.20 0.37 9.94
CA ARG A 59 2.28 0.74 11.36
C ARG A 59 0.94 0.59 12.08
N LYS A 60 -0.17 0.96 11.43
CA LYS A 60 -1.52 0.76 12.00
C LYS A 60 -1.84 -0.72 12.25
N VAL A 61 -1.45 -1.60 11.32
CA VAL A 61 -1.62 -3.05 11.51
C VAL A 61 -0.83 -3.54 12.72
N LEU A 62 0.41 -3.08 12.89
CA LEU A 62 1.22 -3.44 14.05
C LEU A 62 0.61 -2.92 15.36
N GLU A 63 0.12 -1.69 15.38
CA GLU A 63 -0.57 -1.12 16.54
C GLU A 63 -1.82 -1.93 16.94
N VAL A 64 -2.60 -2.41 15.95
CA VAL A 64 -3.76 -3.29 16.20
C VAL A 64 -3.33 -4.63 16.79
N ILE A 65 -2.24 -5.23 16.28
CA ILE A 65 -1.72 -6.50 16.79
C ILE A 65 -1.22 -6.33 18.23
N GLU A 66 -0.44 -5.29 18.50
CA GLU A 66 0.13 -5.00 19.83
C GLU A 66 -0.97 -4.72 20.87
N ASN A 67 -1.98 -3.94 20.50
CA ASN A 67 -3.10 -3.60 21.39
C ASN A 67 -4.18 -4.68 21.47
N GLY A 68 -4.19 -5.64 20.54
CA GLY A 68 -5.17 -6.74 20.47
C GLY A 68 -4.71 -8.03 21.14
N THR A 69 -3.46 -8.11 21.58
CA THR A 69 -2.96 -9.17 22.47
C THR A 69 -3.40 -8.88 23.92
N GLU A 70 -4.65 -9.24 24.24
CA GLU A 70 -5.10 -9.50 25.62
C GLU A 70 -4.67 -10.89 26.11
#